data_AF-A0A317WKU3-F1
#
_entry.id   AF-A0A317WKU3-F1
#
_cell.length_a   1.000
_cell.length_b   1.000
_cell.length_c   1.000
_cell.angle_alpha   90.00
_cell.angle_beta   90.00
_cell.angle_gamma   90.00
#
_symmetry.space_group_name_H-M   'P 1'
#
loop_
_entity.id
_entity.type
_entity.pdbx_description
1 polymer ?
#
loop_
_entity_poly.entity_id
_entity_poly.type
_entity_poly.pdbx_seq_one_letter_code
_entity_poly.pdbx_strand_id
1 'polypeptide(L)'
;MLAIANMPVSLPASAKPEGTGMSLLPREIFWMILDHLPPRDIVRCRQVSQSWNAAFGSPDNLTPLLRKSFPLAKEVRELDPNREEHITATEDDNHLRRLFDRIASRYDHLSRGTPMSVQKLQLCDDFGITGEREWFPVQPWENHASHLMQRVDCSFTESFWSYEDGLVVYPSADHSCLVVMDLDTTRRVMVPFIITGKVIRRIRLQKRVLVVEWAEPKAFHWLNDSDGVHRHFASSFDVTNTSTGWSVTFRNEWKIMFLGHPLSERDRFYSTHSQTHYAIYIWQPNRSLYTADEDAPIESLSVWDISPPSSYRPSLDPSGRLRVETEDQGPSIVSRFGFRELGFYSVRQRGLPGVQSLNITDDHHSIEIVEGMCTGPLDRFVGPSEWTSQVQITTIPLIGEGPCWRRNVDIALPPYRGNCSLQTSPITSAVCDEPWYAIVSETYDELSQVGFCLHLSLLTWPFDSNIFLTIRTPSSSTTLKQDNIFELTGKGKICGNERYVVGENGNRELVIYRFDR
;
A
#
# COMPACT_ATOMS: atom_id res chain seq x y z
N MET A 1 41.87 -58.80 64.70
CA MET A 1 41.13 -57.53 64.68
C MET A 1 42.04 -56.49 64.02
N LEU A 2 41.75 -56.13 62.77
CA LEU A 2 42.47 -55.12 62.01
C LEU A 2 42.17 -53.72 62.57
N ALA A 3 43.21 -52.92 62.79
CA ALA A 3 43.11 -51.48 62.91
C ALA A 3 43.99 -50.87 61.80
N ILE A 4 43.35 -50.36 60.74
CA ILE A 4 44.01 -49.64 59.65
C ILE A 4 43.96 -48.15 60.02
N ALA A 5 45.15 -47.55 60.16
CA ALA A 5 45.33 -46.12 60.31
C ALA A 5 45.04 -45.42 58.97
N ASN A 6 44.02 -44.55 58.94
CA ASN A 6 43.76 -43.67 57.81
C ASN A 6 44.74 -42.48 57.85
N MET A 7 45.72 -42.48 56.94
CA MET A 7 46.41 -41.25 56.54
C MET A 7 45.55 -40.51 55.50
N PRO A 8 45.50 -39.16 55.54
CA PRO A 8 44.82 -38.39 54.52
C PRO A 8 45.69 -38.34 53.26
N VAL A 9 45.22 -38.97 52.19
CA VAL A 9 45.77 -38.79 50.84
C VAL A 9 45.29 -37.43 50.35
N SER A 10 46.20 -36.46 50.27
CA SER A 10 45.97 -35.21 49.56
C SER A 10 45.83 -35.52 48.07
N LEU A 11 44.59 -35.49 47.57
CA LEU A 11 44.32 -35.46 46.14
C LEU A 11 44.96 -34.20 45.55
N PRO A 12 45.68 -34.29 44.41
CA PRO A 12 46.15 -33.10 43.74
C PRO A 12 44.93 -32.26 43.35
N ALA A 13 44.99 -30.96 43.64
CA ALA A 13 44.03 -29.99 43.15
C ALA A 13 43.87 -30.20 41.64
N SER A 14 42.67 -30.59 41.22
CA SER A 14 42.27 -30.59 39.83
C SER A 14 42.67 -29.22 39.26
N ALA A 15 43.63 -29.24 38.34
CA ALA A 15 43.88 -28.11 37.48
C ALA A 15 42.53 -27.74 36.87
N LYS A 16 42.07 -26.50 37.10
CA LYS A 16 41.00 -25.93 36.29
C LYS A 16 41.46 -26.09 34.84
N PRO A 17 40.67 -26.67 33.93
CA PRO A 17 41.06 -26.69 32.54
C PRO A 17 41.34 -25.25 32.14
N GLU A 18 42.57 -24.96 31.70
CA GLU A 18 42.89 -23.70 31.04
C GLU A 18 41.97 -23.62 29.84
N GLY A 19 40.87 -22.88 29.99
CA GLY A 19 39.75 -22.95 29.08
C GLY A 19 40.18 -22.45 27.71
N THR A 20 40.21 -23.32 26.71
CA THR A 20 40.25 -22.99 25.28
C THR A 20 38.85 -22.55 24.82
N GLY A 21 38.31 -21.49 25.43
CA GLY A 21 36.97 -20.97 25.12
C GLY A 21 36.97 -20.02 23.90
N MET A 22 35.90 -20.03 23.10
CA MET A 22 35.72 -19.10 21.97
C MET A 22 35.83 -17.62 22.38
N SER A 23 35.47 -17.29 23.62
CA SER A 23 35.59 -15.95 24.19
C SER A 23 37.03 -15.48 24.42
N LEU A 24 38.02 -16.37 24.27
CA LEU A 24 39.45 -16.08 24.48
C LEU A 24 40.23 -16.01 23.16
N LEU A 25 39.56 -16.20 22.01
CA LEU A 25 40.19 -16.01 20.71
C LEU A 25 40.59 -14.54 20.50
N PRO A 26 41.74 -14.26 19.85
CA PRO A 26 42.04 -12.92 19.36
C PRO A 26 40.90 -12.39 18.49
N ARG A 27 40.59 -11.10 18.64
CA ARG A 27 39.44 -10.46 17.99
C ARG A 27 39.47 -10.68 16.48
N GLU A 28 40.63 -10.59 15.86
CA GLU A 28 40.85 -10.75 14.42
C GLU A 28 40.44 -12.14 13.94
N ILE A 29 40.86 -13.19 14.68
CA ILE A 29 40.51 -14.58 14.36
C ILE A 29 39.01 -14.81 14.55
N PHE A 30 38.41 -14.22 15.59
CA PHE A 30 36.97 -14.31 15.81
C PHE A 30 36.19 -13.64 14.68
N TRP A 31 36.65 -12.48 14.19
CA TRP A 31 36.05 -11.80 13.04
C TRP A 31 36.15 -12.61 11.74
N MET A 32 37.26 -13.33 11.51
CA MET A 32 37.35 -14.27 10.39
C MET A 32 36.28 -15.37 10.48
N ILE A 33 35.97 -15.86 11.69
CA ILE A 33 34.90 -16.85 11.89
C ILE A 33 33.53 -16.22 11.60
N LEU A 34 33.27 -15.00 12.11
CA LEU A 34 32.00 -14.30 11.88
C LEU A 34 31.73 -14.06 10.39
N ASP A 35 32.77 -13.77 9.60
CA ASP A 35 32.66 -13.53 8.16
C ASP A 35 32.20 -14.77 7.37
N HIS A 36 32.34 -15.96 7.94
CA HIS A 36 31.89 -17.21 7.35
C HIS A 36 30.53 -17.68 7.86
N LEU A 37 29.89 -16.94 8.78
CA LEU A 37 28.61 -17.32 9.37
C LEU A 37 27.49 -16.38 8.91
N PRO A 38 26.35 -16.91 8.42
CA PRO A 38 25.19 -16.07 8.19
C PRO A 38 24.66 -15.53 9.53
N PRO A 39 24.03 -14.34 9.56
CA PRO A 39 23.57 -13.71 10.79
C PRO A 39 22.68 -14.60 11.67
N ARG A 40 21.86 -15.45 11.07
CA ARG A 40 21.03 -16.44 11.78
C ARG A 40 21.87 -17.44 12.58
N ASP A 41 22.97 -17.92 12.01
CA ASP A 41 23.82 -18.90 12.67
C ASP A 41 24.62 -18.26 13.80
N ILE A 42 24.94 -16.97 13.71
CA ILE A 42 25.54 -16.20 14.81
C ILE A 42 24.63 -16.18 16.04
N VAL A 43 23.30 -16.03 15.86
CA VAL A 43 22.33 -16.14 16.95
C VAL A 43 22.32 -17.56 17.53
N ARG A 44 22.36 -18.60 16.68
CA ARG A 44 22.39 -20.02 17.11
C ARG A 44 23.67 -20.39 17.84
N CYS A 45 24.81 -19.85 17.43
CA CYS A 45 26.11 -20.06 18.07
C CYS A 45 26.07 -19.70 19.57
N ARG A 46 25.26 -18.71 19.96
CA ARG A 46 25.08 -18.31 21.36
C ARG A 46 24.42 -19.38 22.24
N GLN A 47 23.82 -20.41 21.64
CA GLN A 47 23.16 -21.52 22.37
C GLN A 47 24.10 -22.70 22.65
N VAL A 48 25.33 -22.70 22.08
CA VAL A 48 26.26 -23.84 22.19
C VAL A 48 26.86 -23.98 23.59
N SER A 49 27.31 -22.87 24.20
CA SER A 49 27.89 -22.85 25.55
C SER A 49 27.89 -21.42 26.11
N GLN A 50 28.15 -21.28 27.42
CA GLN A 50 28.30 -19.95 28.04
C GLN A 50 29.43 -19.12 27.40
N SER A 51 30.55 -19.75 27.04
CA SER A 51 31.67 -19.07 26.37
C SER A 51 31.29 -18.58 24.97
N TRP A 52 30.54 -19.38 24.20
CA TRP A 52 30.04 -18.96 22.89
C TRP A 52 28.98 -17.87 23.02
N ASN A 53 28.09 -17.96 24.00
CA ASN A 53 27.10 -16.92 24.27
C ASN A 53 27.78 -15.56 24.53
N ALA A 54 28.83 -15.54 25.34
CA ALA A 54 29.61 -14.34 25.61
C ALA A 54 30.28 -13.80 24.33
N ALA A 55 30.96 -14.66 23.56
CA ALA A 55 31.68 -14.27 22.35
C ALA A 55 30.78 -13.73 21.24
N PHE A 56 29.76 -14.51 20.86
CA PHE A 56 28.81 -14.17 19.78
C PHE A 56 27.73 -13.18 20.21
N GLY A 57 27.63 -12.88 21.51
CA GLY A 57 26.77 -11.82 22.05
C GLY A 57 27.50 -10.50 22.29
N SER A 58 28.82 -10.42 22.14
CA SER A 58 29.57 -9.21 22.48
C SER A 58 29.13 -8.01 21.61
N PRO A 59 28.65 -6.90 22.19
CA PRO A 59 28.23 -5.70 21.46
C PRO A 59 29.33 -5.11 20.56
N ASP A 60 30.59 -5.20 21.00
CA ASP A 60 31.77 -4.81 20.22
C ASP A 60 31.90 -5.56 18.88
N ASN A 61 31.34 -6.76 18.80
CA ASN A 61 31.29 -7.57 17.59
C ASN A 61 29.96 -7.42 16.86
N LEU A 62 28.84 -7.27 17.59
CA LEU A 62 27.51 -7.15 16.99
C LEU A 62 27.26 -5.83 16.29
N THR A 63 27.76 -4.71 16.81
CA THR A 63 27.53 -3.39 16.19
C THR A 63 28.16 -3.27 14.80
N PRO A 64 29.44 -3.62 14.59
CA PRO A 64 30.02 -3.57 13.25
C PRO A 64 29.39 -4.65 12.33
N LEU A 65 28.95 -5.78 12.89
CA LEU A 65 28.30 -6.85 12.12
C LEU A 65 26.90 -6.44 11.67
N LEU A 66 26.12 -5.75 12.51
CA LEU A 66 24.84 -5.12 12.14
C LEU A 66 25.02 -4.21 10.93
N ARG A 67 26.01 -3.32 10.99
CA ARG A 67 26.33 -2.38 9.90
C ARG A 67 26.83 -3.08 8.65
N LYS A 68 27.56 -4.19 8.79
CA LYS A 68 28.06 -4.98 7.66
C LYS A 68 26.95 -5.79 6.98
N SER A 69 26.13 -6.50 7.77
CA SER A 69 25.14 -7.45 7.26
C SER A 69 23.80 -6.80 6.89
N PHE A 70 23.42 -5.72 7.58
CA PHE A 70 22.12 -5.06 7.41
C PHE A 70 22.26 -3.52 7.36
N PRO A 71 23.15 -2.97 6.51
CA PRO A 71 23.37 -1.52 6.45
C PRO A 71 22.11 -0.72 6.11
N LEU A 72 21.19 -1.35 5.36
CA LEU A 72 19.97 -0.74 4.88
C LEU A 72 18.76 -1.00 5.79
N ALA A 73 18.88 -1.71 6.90
CA ALA A 73 17.77 -1.86 7.83
C ALA A 73 17.43 -0.50 8.48
N LYS A 74 16.15 -0.16 8.62
CA LYS A 74 15.71 1.12 9.21
C LYS A 74 16.40 1.43 10.52
N GLU A 75 16.42 0.47 11.43
CA GLU A 75 17.01 0.69 12.75
C GLU A 75 18.52 0.91 12.68
N VAL A 76 19.21 0.29 11.72
CA VAL A 76 20.66 0.49 11.53
C VAL A 76 20.96 1.85 10.90
N ARG A 77 20.11 2.34 9.99
CA ARG A 77 20.23 3.70 9.44
C ARG A 77 19.98 4.78 10.50
N GLU A 78 19.15 4.48 11.49
CA GLU A 78 18.80 5.38 12.61
C GLU A 78 19.76 5.25 13.81
N LEU A 79 20.70 4.29 13.80
CA LEU A 79 21.78 4.19 14.81
C LEU A 79 22.77 5.35 14.62
N ASP A 80 22.51 6.46 15.31
CA ASP A 80 23.40 7.61 15.37
C ASP A 80 24.75 7.23 16.03
N PRO A 81 25.90 7.38 15.37
CA PRO A 81 27.21 7.16 15.99
C PRO A 81 27.54 8.15 17.12
N ASN A 82 26.82 9.26 17.26
CA ASN A 82 27.10 10.35 18.21
C ASN A 82 26.09 10.47 19.37
N ARG A 83 25.12 9.56 19.49
CA ARG A 83 24.17 9.56 20.61
C ARG A 83 24.82 9.02 21.89
N GLU A 84 25.58 9.88 22.57
CA GLU A 84 25.93 9.74 23.98
C GLU A 84 24.70 10.04 24.86
N GLU A 85 23.61 9.28 24.74
CA GLU A 85 22.53 9.35 25.73
C GLU A 85 22.86 8.40 26.90
N HIS A 86 22.97 8.98 28.10
CA HIS A 86 23.28 8.33 29.37
C HIS A 86 22.33 7.15 29.67
N ILE A 87 22.67 5.97 29.15
CA ILE A 87 22.09 4.68 29.50
C ILE A 87 23.22 3.83 30.06
N THR A 88 22.95 3.05 31.11
CA THR A 88 23.97 2.19 31.71
C THR A 88 24.50 1.21 30.67
N ALA A 89 25.83 0.99 30.60
CA ALA A 89 26.46 0.14 29.57
C ALA A 89 25.77 -1.25 29.41
N THR A 90 25.23 -1.80 30.50
CA THR A 90 24.50 -3.09 30.50
C THR A 90 23.13 -3.07 29.84
N GLU A 91 22.43 -1.92 29.82
CA GLU A 91 21.15 -1.76 29.15
C GLU A 91 21.34 -1.58 27.64
N ASP A 92 22.40 -0.87 27.25
CA ASP A 92 22.80 -0.69 25.84
C ASP A 92 23.30 -2.01 25.22
N ASP A 93 24.10 -2.78 25.95
CA ASP A 93 24.59 -4.11 25.52
C ASP A 93 23.46 -5.10 25.22
N ASN A 94 22.45 -5.15 26.11
CA ASN A 94 21.28 -6.01 25.92
C ASN A 94 20.36 -5.48 24.82
N HIS A 95 20.29 -4.15 24.64
CA HIS A 95 19.53 -3.55 23.56
C HIS A 95 20.11 -3.93 22.19
N LEU A 96 21.43 -3.78 22.00
CA LEU A 96 22.13 -4.13 20.76
C LEU A 96 22.03 -5.61 20.42
N ARG A 97 22.14 -6.50 21.44
CA ARG A 97 21.89 -7.94 21.27
C ARG A 97 20.50 -8.22 20.72
N ARG A 98 19.46 -7.65 21.35
CA ARG A 98 18.06 -7.81 20.92
C ARG A 98 17.82 -7.22 19.54
N LEU A 99 18.45 -6.09 19.22
CA LEU A 99 18.35 -5.46 17.92
C LEU A 99 18.94 -6.36 16.82
N PHE A 100 20.14 -6.91 17.05
CA PHE A 100 20.75 -7.88 16.13
C PHE A 100 19.84 -9.09 15.92
N ASP A 101 19.32 -9.68 17.00
CA ASP A 101 18.47 -10.86 16.91
C ASP A 101 17.19 -10.57 16.12
N ARG A 102 16.56 -9.42 16.37
CA ARG A 102 15.35 -9.00 15.66
C ARG A 102 15.60 -8.81 14.16
N ILE A 103 16.65 -8.09 13.79
CA ILE A 103 16.96 -7.83 12.37
C ILE A 103 17.41 -9.11 11.66
N ALA A 104 18.29 -9.89 12.27
CA ALA A 104 18.75 -11.17 11.71
C ALA A 104 17.57 -12.12 11.47
N SER A 105 16.64 -12.20 12.44
CA SER A 105 15.42 -12.99 12.31
C SER A 105 14.51 -12.44 11.20
N ARG A 106 14.31 -11.11 11.12
CA ARG A 106 13.49 -10.47 10.08
C ARG A 106 13.94 -10.85 8.67
N TYR A 107 15.23 -10.68 8.38
CA TYR A 107 15.77 -10.99 7.05
C TYR A 107 15.85 -12.50 6.78
N ASP A 108 16.03 -13.34 7.79
CA ASP A 108 15.89 -14.80 7.65
C ASP A 108 14.44 -15.18 7.26
N HIS A 109 13.43 -14.53 7.87
CA HIS A 109 12.03 -14.74 7.53
C HIS A 109 11.65 -14.19 6.15
N LEU A 110 12.15 -13.01 5.77
CA LEU A 110 11.99 -12.43 4.43
C LEU A 110 12.61 -13.35 3.36
N SER A 111 13.84 -13.82 3.57
CA SER A 111 14.54 -14.68 2.60
C SER A 111 13.85 -16.01 2.35
N ARG A 112 13.11 -16.52 3.33
CA ARG A 112 12.26 -17.72 3.20
C ARG A 112 10.85 -17.44 2.70
N GLY A 113 10.42 -16.18 2.74
CA GLY A 113 9.04 -15.78 2.48
C GLY A 113 8.04 -16.33 3.51
N THR A 114 8.49 -16.51 4.74
CA THR A 114 7.67 -17.00 5.85
C THR A 114 7.51 -15.88 6.87
N PRO A 115 6.31 -15.30 7.09
CA PRO A 115 6.13 -14.30 8.12
C PRO A 115 6.40 -14.88 9.51
N MET A 116 6.76 -14.03 10.47
CA MET A 116 6.86 -14.38 11.90
C MET A 116 5.48 -14.51 12.53
N SER A 117 4.58 -13.59 12.18
CA SER A 117 3.19 -13.62 12.59
C SER A 117 2.28 -13.13 11.46
N VAL A 118 1.03 -13.58 11.51
CA VAL A 118 -0.02 -13.17 10.57
C VAL A 118 -1.14 -12.58 11.39
N GLN A 119 -1.45 -11.31 11.14
CA GLN A 119 -2.58 -10.62 11.76
C GLN A 119 -3.70 -10.50 10.73
N LYS A 120 -4.91 -10.93 11.11
CA LYS A 120 -6.12 -10.83 10.28
C LYS A 120 -7.12 -9.92 10.96
N LEU A 121 -7.65 -8.96 10.21
CA LEU A 121 -8.59 -7.96 10.70
C LEU A 121 -9.86 -8.03 9.86
N GLN A 122 -10.97 -8.39 10.48
CA GLN A 122 -12.23 -8.55 9.78
C GLN A 122 -12.73 -7.19 9.26
N LEU A 123 -13.05 -7.14 7.97
CA LEU A 123 -13.63 -5.96 7.33
C LEU A 123 -15.17 -6.00 7.40
N CYS A 124 -15.79 -4.82 7.39
CA CYS A 124 -17.24 -4.70 7.29
C CYS A 124 -17.80 -5.46 6.08
N ASP A 125 -19.00 -6.02 6.24
CA ASP A 125 -19.73 -6.65 5.15
C ASP A 125 -20.37 -5.61 4.22
N ASP A 126 -20.79 -5.99 3.01
CA ASP A 126 -21.35 -5.08 2.01
C ASP A 126 -22.66 -4.45 2.49
N PHE A 127 -23.35 -5.15 3.38
CA PHE A 127 -24.62 -4.77 3.96
C PHE A 127 -24.44 -4.38 5.42
N GLY A 128 -25.03 -3.25 5.79
CA GLY A 128 -25.05 -2.77 7.17
C GLY A 128 -26.00 -3.55 8.05
N ILE A 129 -26.07 -3.14 9.32
CA ILE A 129 -26.99 -3.72 10.33
C ILE A 129 -28.46 -3.61 9.90
N THR A 130 -28.80 -2.60 9.09
CA THR A 130 -30.15 -2.40 8.54
C THR A 130 -30.49 -3.34 7.38
N GLY A 131 -29.51 -4.09 6.88
CA GLY A 131 -29.63 -4.88 5.64
C GLY A 131 -29.55 -4.04 4.36
N GLU A 132 -29.41 -2.71 4.47
CA GLU A 132 -29.13 -1.85 3.32
C GLU A 132 -27.67 -1.98 2.91
N ARG A 133 -27.38 -1.81 1.62
CA ARG A 133 -26.02 -1.85 1.09
C ARG A 133 -25.26 -0.61 1.56
N GLU A 134 -24.23 -0.81 2.39
CA GLU A 134 -23.36 0.27 2.90
C GLU A 134 -22.05 0.36 2.13
N TRP A 135 -21.62 -0.73 1.47
CA TRP A 135 -20.38 -0.75 0.71
C TRP A 135 -20.66 -1.15 -0.73
N PHE A 136 -20.31 -0.25 -1.63
CA PHE A 136 -20.46 -0.51 -3.05
C PHE A 136 -19.34 0.20 -3.80
N PRO A 137 -18.29 -0.51 -4.25
CA PRO A 137 -17.15 0.13 -4.91
C PRO A 137 -17.53 0.62 -6.30
N VAL A 138 -16.69 1.48 -6.87
CA VAL A 138 -16.73 1.76 -8.30
C VAL A 138 -16.29 0.51 -9.05
N GLN A 139 -17.05 0.10 -10.07
CA GLN A 139 -16.73 -1.12 -10.82
C GLN A 139 -15.55 -0.90 -11.80
N PRO A 140 -14.65 -1.89 -11.92
CA PRO A 140 -13.51 -1.78 -12.83
C PRO A 140 -13.94 -1.75 -14.31
N TRP A 141 -13.01 -1.42 -15.19
CA TRP A 141 -13.19 -1.58 -16.62
C TRP A 141 -12.99 -3.03 -17.06
N GLU A 142 -13.86 -3.51 -17.94
CA GLU A 142 -13.74 -4.83 -18.56
C GLU A 142 -12.76 -4.82 -19.76
N ASN A 143 -12.65 -3.66 -20.42
CA ASN A 143 -11.72 -3.42 -21.50
C ASN A 143 -10.79 -2.26 -21.15
N HIS A 144 -9.50 -2.39 -21.44
CA HIS A 144 -8.48 -1.39 -21.16
C HIS A 144 -7.33 -1.46 -22.18
N ALA A 145 -6.80 -0.31 -22.57
CA ALA A 145 -5.76 -0.17 -23.59
C ALA A 145 -4.42 -0.83 -23.22
N SER A 146 -4.19 -1.07 -21.92
CA SER A 146 -2.99 -1.75 -21.40
C SER A 146 -2.95 -3.26 -21.70
N HIS A 147 -3.98 -3.82 -22.33
CA HIS A 147 -4.03 -5.22 -22.75
C HIS A 147 -4.02 -5.28 -24.28
N LEU A 148 -3.18 -6.13 -24.89
CA LEU A 148 -3.10 -6.21 -26.34
C LEU A 148 -4.44 -6.61 -26.98
N MET A 149 -5.13 -7.58 -26.36
CA MET A 149 -6.48 -8.01 -26.78
C MET A 149 -7.59 -7.08 -26.26
N GLN A 150 -7.23 -5.97 -25.62
CA GLN A 150 -8.08 -4.96 -24.99
C GLN A 150 -8.96 -5.45 -23.85
N ARG A 151 -9.27 -6.74 -23.76
CA ARG A 151 -9.99 -7.35 -22.64
C ARG A 151 -9.05 -7.55 -21.46
N VAL A 152 -9.50 -7.15 -20.27
CA VAL A 152 -8.78 -7.41 -19.02
C VAL A 152 -8.75 -8.92 -18.75
N ASP A 153 -7.56 -9.46 -18.54
CA ASP A 153 -7.29 -10.90 -18.38
C ASP A 153 -7.76 -11.45 -17.03
N CYS A 154 -7.51 -10.73 -15.94
CA CYS A 154 -8.07 -10.98 -14.62
C CYS A 154 -8.48 -9.67 -13.95
N SER A 155 -9.66 -9.66 -13.33
CA SER A 155 -10.27 -8.46 -12.76
C SER A 155 -10.33 -8.57 -11.25
N PHE A 156 -9.90 -7.50 -10.58
CA PHE A 156 -9.99 -7.31 -9.14
C PHE A 156 -10.98 -6.21 -8.83
N THR A 157 -11.76 -6.44 -7.78
CA THR A 157 -12.62 -5.41 -7.20
C THR A 157 -11.77 -4.43 -6.39
N GLU A 158 -12.21 -3.17 -6.35
CA GLU A 158 -11.56 -2.15 -5.53
C GLU A 158 -11.52 -2.56 -4.04
N SER A 159 -10.40 -2.25 -3.37
CA SER A 159 -10.22 -2.45 -1.94
C SER A 159 -10.79 -1.28 -1.14
N PHE A 160 -11.47 -1.54 -0.03
CA PHE A 160 -11.91 -0.49 0.90
C PHE A 160 -10.87 -0.14 1.97
N TRP A 161 -9.60 -0.42 1.71
CA TRP A 161 -8.50 -0.01 2.56
C TRP A 161 -7.45 0.79 1.78
N SER A 162 -6.77 1.67 2.51
CA SER A 162 -5.73 2.55 1.97
C SER A 162 -4.52 2.55 2.89
N TYR A 163 -3.33 2.72 2.32
CA TYR A 163 -2.05 2.65 3.02
C TYR A 163 -1.20 3.88 2.70
N GLU A 164 -0.60 4.47 3.72
CA GLU A 164 0.37 5.56 3.58
C GLU A 164 1.39 5.47 4.73
N ASP A 165 2.67 5.27 4.39
CA ASP A 165 3.80 5.36 5.33
C ASP A 165 3.59 4.61 6.67
N GLY A 166 3.16 3.34 6.59
CA GLY A 166 2.91 2.51 7.77
C GLY A 166 1.58 2.75 8.48
N LEU A 167 0.75 3.67 8.00
CA LEU A 167 -0.65 3.76 8.38
C LEU A 167 -1.52 2.96 7.42
N VAL A 168 -2.50 2.25 7.96
CA VAL A 168 -3.57 1.63 7.18
C VAL A 168 -4.93 2.14 7.67
N VAL A 169 -5.78 2.55 6.74
CA VAL A 169 -7.19 2.88 7.00
C VAL A 169 -8.05 1.78 6.44
N TYR A 170 -8.97 1.25 7.25
CA TYR A 170 -9.86 0.16 6.84
C TYR A 170 -11.20 0.20 7.60
N PRO A 171 -12.27 -0.41 7.05
CA PRO A 171 -13.55 -0.55 7.72
C PRO A 171 -13.53 -1.74 8.67
N SER A 172 -13.43 -1.49 9.97
CA SER A 172 -13.36 -2.55 10.98
C SER A 172 -14.75 -3.11 11.27
N ALA A 173 -14.93 -4.42 11.10
CA ALA A 173 -16.17 -5.10 11.51
C ALA A 173 -16.40 -5.02 13.02
N ASP A 174 -15.34 -5.26 13.81
CA ASP A 174 -15.37 -5.24 15.29
C ASP A 174 -15.91 -3.92 15.85
N HIS A 175 -15.63 -2.83 15.15
CA HIS A 175 -15.97 -1.47 15.57
C HIS A 175 -17.10 -0.85 14.76
N SER A 176 -17.50 -1.48 13.65
CA SER A 176 -18.51 -0.98 12.71
C SER A 176 -18.23 0.46 12.24
N CYS A 177 -16.94 0.80 12.07
CA CYS A 177 -16.50 2.13 11.67
C CYS A 177 -15.16 2.07 10.91
N LEU A 178 -14.74 3.21 10.36
CA LEU A 178 -13.41 3.36 9.80
C LEU A 178 -12.38 3.49 10.91
N VAL A 179 -11.25 2.81 10.75
CA VAL A 179 -10.15 2.79 11.71
C VAL A 179 -8.85 3.12 10.99
N VAL A 180 -8.08 4.05 11.54
CA VAL A 180 -6.67 4.26 11.18
C VAL A 180 -5.83 3.43 12.15
N MET A 181 -4.96 2.58 11.63
CA MET A 181 -4.03 1.79 12.43
C MET A 181 -2.59 2.07 12.02
N ASP A 182 -1.77 2.35 13.03
CA ASP A 182 -0.32 2.41 12.88
C ASP A 182 0.25 1.00 12.95
N LEU A 183 0.86 0.55 11.86
CA LEU A 183 1.41 -0.80 11.78
C LEU A 183 2.63 -0.96 12.69
N ASP A 184 3.40 0.09 12.96
CA ASP A 184 4.58 -0.02 13.83
C ASP A 184 4.16 -0.26 15.29
N THR A 185 3.22 0.54 15.77
CA THR A 185 2.79 0.49 17.17
C THR A 185 1.57 -0.38 17.43
N THR A 186 0.87 -0.84 16.38
CA THR A 186 -0.46 -1.49 16.42
C THR A 186 -1.58 -0.65 17.03
N ARG A 187 -1.33 0.63 17.32
CA ARG A 187 -2.34 1.53 17.87
C ARG A 187 -3.40 1.85 16.83
N ARG A 188 -4.66 1.88 17.28
CA ARG A 188 -5.84 2.12 16.45
C ARG A 188 -6.52 3.41 16.89
N VAL A 189 -7.00 4.18 15.92
CA VAL A 189 -7.74 5.42 16.12
C VAL A 189 -8.99 5.36 15.25
N MET A 190 -10.14 5.57 15.87
CA MET A 190 -11.42 5.61 15.15
C MET A 190 -11.50 6.89 14.32
N VAL A 191 -11.92 6.78 13.07
CA VAL A 191 -12.23 7.95 12.25
C VAL A 191 -13.60 8.47 12.70
N PRO A 192 -13.75 9.79 12.97
CA PRO A 192 -15.03 10.38 13.37
C PRO A 192 -15.99 10.54 12.18
N PHE A 193 -16.33 9.41 11.54
CA PHE A 193 -17.21 9.32 10.39
C PHE A 193 -18.27 8.23 10.61
N ILE A 194 -19.53 8.61 10.53
CA ILE A 194 -20.68 7.71 10.70
C ILE A 194 -20.96 7.02 9.37
N ILE A 195 -20.79 5.69 9.32
CA ILE A 195 -21.01 4.88 8.11
C ILE A 195 -22.50 4.63 7.88
N THR A 196 -23.26 4.38 8.95
CA THR A 196 -24.68 4.04 8.86
C THR A 196 -25.47 5.07 8.07
N GLY A 197 -26.30 4.58 7.15
CA GLY A 197 -27.11 5.41 6.26
C GLY A 197 -26.31 6.07 5.13
N LYS A 198 -25.11 5.56 4.80
CA LYS A 198 -24.30 5.98 3.66
C LYS A 198 -23.86 4.76 2.86
N VAL A 199 -23.76 4.94 1.54
CA VAL A 199 -23.14 3.97 0.62
C VAL A 199 -21.72 4.43 0.35
N ILE A 200 -20.74 3.80 0.98
CA ILE A 200 -19.32 4.10 0.79
C ILE A 200 -18.87 3.59 -0.58
N ARG A 201 -18.26 4.50 -1.33
CA ARG A 201 -17.78 4.27 -2.69
C ARG A 201 -16.28 4.03 -2.75
N ARG A 202 -15.52 4.74 -1.91
CA ARG A 202 -14.05 4.65 -1.84
C ARG A 202 -13.51 5.29 -0.57
N ILE A 203 -12.33 4.82 -0.16
CA ILE A 203 -11.54 5.36 0.95
C ILE A 203 -10.10 5.55 0.47
N ARG A 204 -9.54 6.74 0.70
CA ARG A 204 -8.17 7.05 0.29
C ARG A 204 -7.45 7.86 1.36
N LEU A 205 -6.33 7.34 1.86
CA LEU A 205 -5.38 8.07 2.69
C LEU A 205 -4.18 8.42 1.81
N GLN A 206 -3.90 9.72 1.68
CA GLN A 206 -2.75 10.21 0.93
C GLN A 206 -2.34 11.60 1.43
N LYS A 207 -1.03 11.84 1.52
CA LYS A 207 -0.43 13.08 2.06
C LYS A 207 -1.07 13.46 3.41
N ARG A 208 -1.31 12.47 4.27
CA ARG A 208 -1.93 12.60 5.61
C ARG A 208 -3.36 13.16 5.62
N VAL A 209 -4.03 13.14 4.49
CA VAL A 209 -5.45 13.46 4.37
C VAL A 209 -6.22 12.20 4.00
N LEU A 210 -7.20 11.85 4.81
CA LEU A 210 -8.14 10.79 4.54
C LEU A 210 -9.37 11.37 3.86
N VAL A 211 -9.71 10.89 2.67
CA VAL A 211 -10.94 11.21 1.95
C VAL A 211 -11.83 9.97 1.90
N VAL A 212 -13.10 10.14 2.26
CA VAL A 212 -14.14 9.12 2.19
C VAL A 212 -15.19 9.60 1.19
N GLU A 213 -15.38 8.86 0.11
CA GLU A 213 -16.36 9.14 -0.93
C GLU A 213 -17.59 8.27 -0.70
N TRP A 214 -18.76 8.89 -0.70
CA TRP A 214 -19.99 8.20 -0.32
C TRP A 214 -21.22 8.79 -1.01
N ALA A 215 -22.29 8.00 -1.05
CA ALA A 215 -23.57 8.39 -1.61
C ALA A 215 -24.70 8.19 -0.61
N GLU A 216 -25.79 8.93 -0.80
CA GLU A 216 -27.03 8.67 -0.09
C GLU A 216 -27.64 7.33 -0.53
N PRO A 217 -28.18 6.52 0.40
CA PRO A 217 -28.76 5.22 0.07
C PRO A 217 -30.04 5.35 -0.75
N LYS A 218 -30.79 6.45 -0.58
CA LYS A 218 -32.03 6.70 -1.31
C LYS A 218 -31.76 7.53 -2.56
N ALA A 219 -32.35 7.11 -3.68
CA ALA A 219 -32.29 7.86 -4.92
C ALA A 219 -32.98 9.23 -4.76
N PHE A 220 -32.32 10.27 -5.23
CA PHE A 220 -32.81 11.65 -5.29
C PHE A 220 -33.76 11.87 -6.48
N HIS A 221 -33.49 11.24 -7.61
CA HIS A 221 -34.39 11.17 -8.77
C HIS A 221 -34.11 9.89 -9.57
N TRP A 222 -34.95 9.56 -10.55
CA TRP A 222 -34.82 8.35 -11.38
C TRP A 222 -34.61 8.75 -12.84
N LEU A 223 -33.62 8.15 -13.50
CA LEU A 223 -33.39 8.32 -14.95
C LEU A 223 -34.34 7.45 -15.78
N ASN A 224 -34.67 6.27 -15.23
CA ASN A 224 -35.58 5.27 -15.77
C ASN A 224 -36.02 4.35 -14.63
N ASP A 225 -36.79 3.30 -14.92
CA ASP A 225 -37.33 2.37 -13.92
C ASP A 225 -36.27 1.58 -13.12
N SER A 226 -35.02 1.54 -13.60
CA SER A 226 -33.92 0.76 -13.00
C SER A 226 -32.78 1.62 -12.44
N ASP A 227 -32.61 2.86 -12.88
CA ASP A 227 -31.48 3.72 -12.55
C ASP A 227 -31.90 4.91 -11.69
N GLY A 228 -31.86 4.70 -10.38
CA GLY A 228 -31.95 5.77 -9.38
C GLY A 228 -30.65 6.55 -9.30
N VAL A 229 -30.72 7.88 -9.32
CA VAL A 229 -29.58 8.78 -9.16
C VAL A 229 -29.46 9.21 -7.71
N HIS A 230 -28.28 9.00 -7.13
CA HIS A 230 -28.00 9.29 -5.74
C HIS A 230 -27.16 10.56 -5.64
N ARG A 231 -27.29 11.33 -4.56
CA ARG A 231 -26.35 12.43 -4.29
C ARG A 231 -25.06 11.84 -3.74
N HIS A 232 -23.93 12.28 -4.28
CA HIS A 232 -22.61 11.85 -3.84
C HIS A 232 -21.86 13.01 -3.19
N PHE A 233 -21.10 12.66 -2.17
CA PHE A 233 -20.32 13.55 -1.35
C PHE A 233 -18.92 12.97 -1.13
N ALA A 234 -18.01 13.84 -0.74
CA ALA A 234 -16.73 13.44 -0.16
C ALA A 234 -16.55 14.19 1.15
N SER A 235 -16.02 13.48 2.15
CA SER A 235 -15.69 14.01 3.46
C SER A 235 -14.19 13.80 3.68
N SER A 236 -13.48 14.86 4.08
CA SER A 236 -12.04 14.81 4.34
C SER A 236 -11.70 14.91 5.83
N PHE A 237 -10.58 14.30 6.21
CA PHE A 237 -10.06 14.26 7.58
C PHE A 237 -8.55 14.43 7.58
N ASP A 238 -8.05 15.22 8.53
CA ASP A 238 -6.64 15.34 8.83
C ASP A 238 -6.17 14.18 9.71
N VAL A 239 -5.07 13.53 9.31
CA VAL A 239 -4.44 12.45 10.08
C VAL A 239 -3.08 12.92 10.56
N THR A 240 -3.00 13.32 11.84
CA THR A 240 -1.80 13.95 12.41
C THR A 240 -1.20 13.10 13.52
N ASN A 241 0.13 13.11 13.62
CA ASN A 241 0.85 12.49 14.71
C ASN A 241 1.00 13.49 15.87
N THR A 242 0.52 13.13 17.05
CA THR A 242 0.60 13.93 18.28
C THR A 242 1.53 13.25 19.29
N SER A 243 1.92 13.94 20.36
CA SER A 243 2.74 13.34 21.43
C SER A 243 2.08 12.11 22.09
N THR A 244 0.75 12.02 22.05
CA THR A 244 -0.03 10.90 22.58
C THR A 244 -0.30 9.79 21.54
N GLY A 245 0.09 9.99 20.28
CA GLY A 245 -0.14 9.08 19.16
C GLY A 245 -0.93 9.74 18.02
N TRP A 246 -1.50 8.95 17.13
CA TRP A 246 -2.26 9.45 15.99
C TRP A 246 -3.59 10.09 16.41
N SER A 247 -4.00 11.12 15.67
CA SER A 247 -5.31 11.76 15.81
C SER A 247 -5.94 11.98 14.44
N VAL A 248 -7.27 11.88 14.38
CA VAL A 248 -8.05 12.05 13.15
C VAL A 248 -9.11 13.12 13.38
N THR A 249 -9.06 14.20 12.61
CA THR A 249 -9.97 15.34 12.78
C THR A 249 -10.72 15.64 11.49
N PHE A 250 -12.04 15.80 11.57
CA PHE A 250 -12.86 16.20 10.43
C PHE A 250 -12.39 17.55 9.89
N ARG A 251 -12.18 17.63 8.57
CA ARG A 251 -11.73 18.85 7.90
C ARG A 251 -12.88 19.54 7.18
N ASN A 252 -13.51 18.88 6.21
CA ASN A 252 -14.63 19.44 5.46
C ASN A 252 -15.43 18.35 4.70
N GLU A 253 -16.58 18.74 4.13
CA GLU A 253 -17.42 17.91 3.27
C GLU A 253 -17.93 18.71 2.07
N TRP A 254 -17.99 18.08 0.90
CA TRP A 254 -18.52 18.71 -0.31
C TRP A 254 -19.29 17.72 -1.18
N LYS A 255 -20.15 18.27 -2.04
CA LYS A 255 -20.90 17.50 -3.03
C LYS A 255 -20.02 17.29 -4.26
N ILE A 256 -19.61 16.05 -4.54
CA ILE A 256 -18.69 15.76 -5.66
C ILE A 256 -19.38 15.85 -7.03
N MET A 257 -20.70 15.73 -7.08
CA MET A 257 -21.49 15.79 -8.31
C MET A 257 -22.80 16.53 -8.14
N PHE A 258 -23.06 17.52 -9.01
CA PHE A 258 -24.26 18.35 -8.91
C PHE A 258 -25.55 17.56 -9.13
N LEU A 259 -25.63 16.75 -10.18
CA LEU A 259 -26.83 15.94 -10.48
C LEU A 259 -26.87 14.62 -9.71
N GLY A 260 -25.74 14.19 -9.15
CA GLY A 260 -25.60 12.86 -8.57
C GLY A 260 -25.20 11.81 -9.62
N HIS A 261 -25.13 10.55 -9.20
CA HIS A 261 -24.72 9.42 -10.04
C HIS A 261 -25.53 8.18 -9.67
N PRO A 262 -25.93 7.36 -10.65
CA PRO A 262 -26.48 6.04 -10.34
C PRO A 262 -25.49 5.18 -9.56
N LEU A 263 -26.01 4.40 -8.62
CA LEU A 263 -25.28 3.30 -8.00
C LEU A 263 -25.40 2.06 -8.91
N SER A 264 -24.77 2.14 -10.09
CA SER A 264 -24.76 1.07 -11.09
C SER A 264 -23.35 0.52 -11.33
N GLU A 265 -23.28 -0.54 -12.14
CA GLU A 265 -22.01 -1.16 -12.55
C GLU A 265 -21.36 -0.48 -13.76
N ARG A 266 -22.10 0.37 -14.48
CA ARG A 266 -21.62 1.00 -15.73
C ARG A 266 -21.00 2.37 -15.49
N ASP A 267 -21.52 3.04 -14.48
CA ASP A 267 -21.20 4.38 -14.06
C ASP A 267 -19.90 4.40 -13.25
N ARG A 268 -18.91 5.18 -13.69
CA ARG A 268 -17.58 5.16 -13.09
C ARG A 268 -17.11 6.56 -12.74
N PHE A 269 -16.42 6.66 -11.62
CA PHE A 269 -15.62 7.83 -11.31
C PHE A 269 -14.33 7.40 -10.63
N TYR A 270 -13.30 8.20 -10.83
CA TYR A 270 -12.01 8.00 -10.22
C TYR A 270 -11.47 9.31 -9.72
N SER A 271 -10.75 9.27 -8.61
CA SER A 271 -10.41 10.46 -7.85
C SER A 271 -9.01 10.35 -7.31
N THR A 272 -8.41 11.50 -7.03
CA THR A 272 -7.11 11.65 -6.37
C THR A 272 -7.12 12.92 -5.53
N HIS A 273 -6.23 13.03 -4.56
CA HIS A 273 -6.13 14.24 -3.75
C HIS A 273 -4.71 14.50 -3.25
N SER A 274 -4.43 15.77 -2.99
CA SER A 274 -3.29 16.24 -2.22
C SER A 274 -3.76 16.73 -0.86
N GLN A 275 -2.90 17.41 -0.11
CA GLN A 275 -3.31 18.05 1.13
C GLN A 275 -4.32 19.18 0.90
N THR A 276 -4.31 19.80 -0.29
CA THR A 276 -5.06 21.03 -0.59
C THR A 276 -6.08 20.86 -1.69
N HIS A 277 -5.92 19.88 -2.58
CA HIS A 277 -6.80 19.72 -3.73
C HIS A 277 -7.38 18.32 -3.82
N TYR A 278 -8.60 18.21 -4.35
CA TYR A 278 -9.26 16.97 -4.71
C TYR A 278 -9.65 17.02 -6.18
N ALA A 279 -9.29 16.00 -6.95
CA ALA A 279 -9.66 15.88 -8.35
C ALA A 279 -10.48 14.61 -8.58
N ILE A 280 -11.51 14.71 -9.43
CA ILE A 280 -12.38 13.59 -9.80
C ILE A 280 -12.61 13.59 -11.31
N TYR A 281 -12.28 12.47 -11.93
CA TYR A 281 -12.59 12.12 -13.31
C TYR A 281 -13.84 11.23 -13.35
N ILE A 282 -14.87 11.66 -14.07
CA ILE A 282 -16.16 10.98 -14.19
C ILE A 282 -16.27 10.42 -15.61
N TRP A 283 -16.78 9.20 -15.70
CA TRP A 283 -17.06 8.49 -16.95
C TRP A 283 -18.45 7.86 -16.84
N GLN A 284 -19.38 8.33 -17.67
CA GLN A 284 -20.73 7.79 -17.72
C GLN A 284 -21.03 7.30 -19.13
N PRO A 285 -21.56 6.08 -19.30
CA PRO A 285 -22.00 5.62 -20.61
C PRO A 285 -23.10 6.55 -21.13
N ASN A 286 -23.12 6.81 -22.44
CA ASN A 286 -24.24 7.50 -23.04
C ASN A 286 -25.48 6.59 -22.95
N ARG A 287 -26.59 7.13 -22.46
CA ARG A 287 -27.86 6.43 -22.26
C ARG A 287 -28.91 6.82 -23.31
N SER A 288 -28.54 7.64 -24.30
CA SER A 288 -29.39 8.06 -25.42
C SER A 288 -29.48 6.95 -26.47
N LEU A 289 -30.70 6.49 -26.77
CA LEU A 289 -30.96 5.48 -27.80
C LEU A 289 -30.90 6.03 -29.25
N TYR A 290 -30.77 7.34 -29.44
CA TYR A 290 -30.98 8.01 -30.74
C TYR A 290 -29.71 8.60 -31.38
N THR A 291 -28.54 8.45 -30.75
CA THR A 291 -27.30 9.11 -31.15
C THR A 291 -26.17 8.10 -31.38
N ALA A 292 -26.42 7.08 -32.21
CA ALA A 292 -25.51 5.95 -32.43
C ALA A 292 -24.13 6.33 -33.05
N ASP A 293 -24.00 7.52 -33.65
CA ASP A 293 -22.71 8.03 -34.15
C ASP A 293 -22.04 9.04 -33.19
N GLU A 294 -22.78 9.60 -32.21
CA GLU A 294 -22.26 10.45 -31.11
C GLU A 294 -22.15 9.65 -29.78
N ASP A 295 -21.94 8.34 -29.89
CA ASP A 295 -21.98 7.31 -28.84
C ASP A 295 -20.83 7.40 -27.80
N ALA A 296 -20.23 8.58 -27.64
CA ALA A 296 -19.14 8.80 -26.72
C ALA A 296 -19.69 9.00 -25.29
N PRO A 297 -19.04 8.39 -24.26
CA PRO A 297 -19.42 8.57 -22.87
C PRO A 297 -19.37 10.05 -22.45
N ILE A 298 -20.19 10.41 -21.48
CA ILE A 298 -20.14 11.72 -20.83
C ILE A 298 -18.95 11.68 -19.88
N GLU A 299 -17.95 12.51 -20.17
CA GLU A 299 -16.70 12.58 -19.43
C GLU A 299 -16.49 13.98 -18.86
N SER A 300 -15.98 14.06 -17.63
CA SER A 300 -15.58 15.33 -17.03
C SER A 300 -14.49 15.14 -15.99
N LEU A 301 -13.62 16.13 -15.82
CA LEU A 301 -12.65 16.23 -14.74
C LEU A 301 -12.97 17.50 -13.94
N SER A 302 -13.19 17.37 -12.63
CA SER A 302 -13.42 18.51 -11.74
C SER A 302 -12.39 18.54 -10.62
N VAL A 303 -11.96 19.74 -10.25
CA VAL A 303 -10.92 19.97 -9.24
C VAL A 303 -11.45 20.91 -8.18
N TRP A 304 -11.30 20.52 -6.93
CA TRP A 304 -11.71 21.27 -5.75
C TRP A 304 -10.49 21.69 -4.95
N ASP A 305 -10.52 22.90 -4.41
CA ASP A 305 -9.71 23.29 -3.26
C ASP A 305 -10.44 22.79 -2.01
N ILE A 306 -9.76 21.91 -1.27
CA ILE A 306 -10.21 21.29 -0.02
C ILE A 306 -9.33 21.73 1.16
N SER A 307 -8.46 22.73 0.97
CA SER A 307 -7.55 23.20 2.01
C SER A 307 -8.25 23.88 3.20
N PRO A 308 -9.34 24.67 3.03
CA PRO A 308 -9.94 25.34 4.16
C PRO A 308 -10.80 24.37 4.98
N PRO A 309 -10.64 24.33 6.31
CA PRO A 309 -11.55 23.57 7.15
C PRO A 309 -12.94 24.20 7.15
N SER A 310 -13.97 23.37 7.16
CA SER A 310 -15.36 23.82 7.23
C SER A 310 -16.20 22.82 8.02
N SER A 311 -17.02 23.36 8.94
CA SER A 311 -17.99 22.57 9.70
C SER A 311 -19.30 22.36 8.94
N TYR A 312 -19.54 23.12 7.86
CA TYR A 312 -20.73 23.01 7.04
C TYR A 312 -20.75 21.67 6.30
N ARG A 313 -21.92 21.01 6.30
CA ARG A 313 -22.11 19.68 5.70
C ARG A 313 -23.26 19.72 4.71
N PRO A 314 -22.99 19.77 3.39
CA PRO A 314 -24.05 19.83 2.38
C PRO A 314 -24.95 18.58 2.38
N SER A 315 -24.53 17.46 2.97
CA SER A 315 -25.41 16.31 3.18
C SER A 315 -26.54 16.56 4.19
N LEU A 316 -26.31 17.42 5.18
CA LEU A 316 -27.30 17.79 6.20
C LEU A 316 -28.16 18.98 5.80
N ASP A 317 -27.75 19.70 4.75
CA ASP A 317 -28.53 20.78 4.16
C ASP A 317 -28.66 20.62 2.63
N PRO A 318 -29.61 19.78 2.18
CA PRO A 318 -29.97 19.65 0.77
C PRO A 318 -30.25 20.97 0.04
N SER A 319 -30.70 21.99 0.77
CA SER A 319 -31.18 23.25 0.20
C SER A 319 -30.07 24.29 0.04
N GLY A 320 -28.94 24.10 0.72
CA GLY A 320 -27.83 25.07 0.77
C GLY A 320 -28.15 26.35 1.54
N ARG A 321 -29.32 26.46 2.18
CA ARG A 321 -29.80 27.68 2.84
C ARG A 321 -29.09 28.00 4.15
N LEU A 322 -28.49 26.99 4.77
CA LEU A 322 -27.72 27.13 6.01
C LEU A 322 -26.26 27.50 5.73
N ARG A 323 -25.83 27.51 4.46
CA ARG A 323 -24.50 27.96 4.09
C ARG A 323 -24.45 29.48 4.13
N VAL A 324 -23.62 30.01 5.03
CA VAL A 324 -23.32 31.45 5.11
C VAL A 324 -22.01 31.71 4.38
N GLU A 325 -22.07 32.12 3.12
CA GLU A 325 -20.89 32.28 2.24
C GLU A 325 -19.82 33.24 2.80
N THR A 326 -20.22 34.21 3.60
CA THR A 326 -19.29 35.16 4.24
C THR A 326 -18.48 34.55 5.39
N GLU A 327 -18.94 33.44 5.96
CA GLU A 327 -18.33 32.78 7.12
C GLU A 327 -17.70 31.41 6.77
N ASP A 328 -18.21 30.75 5.72
CA ASP A 328 -17.80 29.42 5.30
C ASP A 328 -16.92 29.44 4.04
N GLN A 329 -15.60 29.42 4.26
CA GLN A 329 -14.58 29.25 3.21
C GLN A 329 -14.42 27.78 2.77
N GLY A 330 -15.40 26.91 3.04
CA GLY A 330 -15.34 25.49 2.72
C GLY A 330 -15.08 25.17 1.24
N PRO A 331 -14.99 23.89 0.88
CA PRO A 331 -14.46 23.47 -0.40
C PRO A 331 -15.07 24.21 -1.59
N SER A 332 -14.21 24.59 -2.53
CA SER A 332 -14.60 25.36 -3.71
C SER A 332 -13.99 24.76 -4.97
N ILE A 333 -14.60 25.00 -6.12
CA ILE A 333 -14.12 24.42 -7.39
C ILE A 333 -13.11 25.35 -8.03
N VAL A 334 -11.92 24.82 -8.28
CA VAL A 334 -10.82 25.51 -8.95
C VAL A 334 -10.96 25.40 -10.47
N SER A 335 -11.31 24.21 -10.97
CA SER A 335 -11.33 23.93 -12.41
C SER A 335 -12.40 22.89 -12.76
N ARG A 336 -12.97 23.01 -13.96
CA ARG A 336 -13.83 22.00 -14.57
C ARG A 336 -13.48 21.82 -16.03
N PHE A 337 -13.20 20.60 -16.43
CA PHE A 337 -12.98 20.19 -17.80
C PHE A 337 -14.13 19.28 -18.21
N GLY A 338 -14.96 19.72 -19.14
CA GLY A 338 -15.97 18.88 -19.76
C GLY A 338 -15.36 18.03 -20.87
N PHE A 339 -16.20 17.27 -21.56
CA PHE A 339 -15.77 16.42 -22.67
C PHE A 339 -15.09 17.21 -23.81
N ARG A 340 -15.38 18.51 -23.99
CA ARG A 340 -14.75 19.34 -25.02
C ARG A 340 -13.30 19.66 -24.64
N GLU A 341 -13.07 20.08 -23.41
CA GLU A 341 -11.75 20.43 -22.88
C GLU A 341 -10.89 19.17 -22.76
N LEU A 342 -11.46 18.06 -22.26
CA LEU A 342 -10.77 16.76 -22.26
C LEU A 342 -10.42 16.30 -23.69
N GLY A 343 -11.27 16.63 -24.67
CA GLY A 343 -11.02 16.38 -26.08
C GLY A 343 -9.90 17.25 -26.65
N PHE A 344 -9.87 18.54 -26.29
CA PHE A 344 -8.80 19.47 -26.65
C PHE A 344 -7.44 18.97 -26.14
N TYR A 345 -7.37 18.53 -24.88
CA TYR A 345 -6.15 17.94 -24.32
C TYR A 345 -5.91 16.49 -24.77
N SER A 346 -6.81 15.91 -25.57
CA SER A 346 -6.72 14.54 -26.08
C SER A 346 -6.56 13.47 -24.99
N VAL A 347 -7.24 13.65 -23.85
CA VAL A 347 -7.22 12.74 -22.67
C VAL A 347 -8.58 12.06 -22.44
N ARG A 348 -9.48 12.14 -23.44
CA ARG A 348 -10.76 11.44 -23.39
C ARG A 348 -10.55 9.93 -23.49
N GLN A 349 -11.14 9.21 -22.55
CA GLN A 349 -11.02 7.75 -22.45
C GLN A 349 -11.98 7.03 -23.39
N ARG A 350 -13.14 7.63 -23.71
CA ARG A 350 -14.14 7.06 -24.61
C ARG A 350 -14.45 5.59 -24.28
N GLY A 351 -14.58 4.72 -25.29
CA GLY A 351 -14.89 3.30 -25.13
C GLY A 351 -13.70 2.39 -24.81
N LEU A 352 -12.47 2.90 -24.88
CA LEU A 352 -11.24 2.14 -24.59
C LEU A 352 -10.35 2.96 -23.65
N PRO A 353 -10.61 2.90 -22.34
CA PRO A 353 -9.82 3.64 -21.36
C PRO A 353 -8.37 3.16 -21.36
N GLY A 354 -7.44 4.10 -21.26
CA GLY A 354 -6.02 3.86 -21.07
C GLY A 354 -5.47 4.45 -19.76
N VAL A 355 -6.24 5.31 -19.07
CA VAL A 355 -5.78 5.95 -17.84
C VAL A 355 -5.55 4.92 -16.73
N GLN A 356 -4.38 4.98 -16.10
CA GLN A 356 -3.98 4.10 -15.00
C GLN A 356 -3.58 4.88 -13.74
N SER A 357 -3.31 6.18 -13.87
CA SER A 357 -2.99 7.03 -12.72
C SER A 357 -3.52 8.46 -12.92
N LEU A 358 -4.02 9.04 -11.84
CA LEU A 358 -4.41 10.46 -11.77
C LEU A 358 -3.67 11.08 -10.58
N ASN A 359 -2.81 12.06 -10.84
CA ASN A 359 -1.97 12.70 -9.83
C ASN A 359 -2.12 14.21 -9.86
N ILE A 360 -2.15 14.83 -8.68
CA ILE A 360 -1.96 16.27 -8.53
C ILE A 360 -0.47 16.48 -8.29
N THR A 361 0.17 17.37 -9.04
CA THR A 361 1.60 17.66 -8.90
C THR A 361 1.93 18.16 -7.48
N ASP A 362 3.17 17.97 -7.04
CA ASP A 362 3.59 18.36 -5.69
C ASP A 362 3.52 19.88 -5.46
N ASP A 363 3.63 20.69 -6.53
CA ASP A 363 3.41 22.14 -6.50
C ASP A 363 1.92 22.54 -6.49
N HIS A 364 1.02 21.56 -6.61
CA HIS A 364 -0.43 21.72 -6.64
C HIS A 364 -0.95 22.63 -7.76
N HIS A 365 -0.21 22.78 -8.84
CA HIS A 365 -0.60 23.65 -9.96
C HIS A 365 -1.12 22.89 -11.18
N SER A 366 -0.94 21.58 -11.25
CA SER A 366 -1.35 20.78 -12.40
C SER A 366 -1.91 19.41 -11.99
N ILE A 367 -2.65 18.81 -12.92
CA ILE A 367 -3.04 17.40 -12.88
C ILE A 367 -2.26 16.65 -13.95
N GLU A 368 -1.71 15.51 -13.57
CA GLU A 368 -1.13 14.53 -14.47
C GLU A 368 -2.08 13.36 -14.67
N ILE A 369 -2.43 13.12 -15.93
CA ILE A 369 -3.17 11.94 -16.37
C ILE A 369 -2.14 11.01 -17.00
N VAL A 370 -1.98 9.82 -16.41
CA VAL A 370 -1.04 8.80 -16.88
C VAL A 370 -1.83 7.70 -17.57
N GLU A 371 -1.56 7.50 -18.85
CA GLU A 371 -2.21 6.52 -19.71
C GLU A 371 -1.21 5.43 -20.11
N GLY A 372 -1.60 4.17 -19.97
CA GLY A 372 -0.81 3.01 -20.37
C GLY A 372 -1.49 2.25 -21.50
N MET A 373 -0.73 1.97 -22.54
CA MET A 373 -1.16 1.25 -23.73
C MET A 373 -0.23 0.07 -24.00
N CYS A 374 -0.80 -1.07 -24.38
CA CYS A 374 -0.04 -2.20 -24.89
C CYS A 374 0.02 -2.10 -26.42
N THR A 375 1.22 -2.07 -26.97
CA THR A 375 1.45 -2.12 -28.42
C THR A 375 2.24 -3.36 -28.79
N GLY A 376 2.01 -3.88 -29.99
CA GLY A 376 2.68 -5.07 -30.49
C GLY A 376 2.00 -5.57 -31.76
N PRO A 377 2.61 -6.55 -32.46
CA PRO A 377 1.95 -7.18 -33.59
C PRO A 377 0.66 -7.86 -33.13
N LEU A 378 -0.43 -7.62 -33.86
CA LEU A 378 -1.75 -8.21 -33.61
C LEU A 378 -1.85 -9.67 -34.10
N ASP A 379 -0.73 -10.24 -34.55
CA ASP A 379 -0.68 -11.63 -35.00
C ASP A 379 -0.78 -12.57 -33.79
N ARG A 380 -1.78 -13.45 -33.81
CA ARG A 380 -2.03 -14.43 -32.74
C ARG A 380 -0.91 -15.45 -32.58
N PHE A 381 -0.01 -15.56 -33.57
CA PHE A 381 1.17 -16.41 -33.49
C PHE A 381 2.36 -15.74 -32.79
N VAL A 382 2.26 -14.43 -32.50
CA VAL A 382 3.30 -13.70 -31.77
C VAL A 382 3.02 -13.76 -30.28
N GLY A 383 4.02 -14.21 -29.52
CA GLY A 383 3.95 -14.31 -28.07
C GLY A 383 4.03 -12.96 -27.36
N PRO A 384 3.69 -12.91 -26.06
CA PRO A 384 3.74 -11.69 -25.24
C PRO A 384 5.10 -11.00 -25.16
N SER A 385 6.19 -11.68 -25.52
CA SER A 385 7.55 -11.13 -25.56
C SER A 385 7.75 -9.99 -26.56
N GLU A 386 6.90 -9.88 -27.58
CA GLU A 386 6.96 -8.76 -28.54
C GLU A 386 6.05 -7.59 -28.14
N TRP A 387 5.38 -7.69 -26.99
CA TRP A 387 4.52 -6.64 -26.48
C TRP A 387 5.35 -5.55 -25.82
N THR A 388 4.93 -4.32 -26.04
CA THR A 388 5.59 -3.11 -25.54
C THR A 388 4.59 -2.29 -24.73
N SER A 389 5.02 -1.85 -23.56
CA SER A 389 4.27 -0.91 -22.74
C SER A 389 4.60 0.51 -23.21
N GLN A 390 3.61 1.25 -23.69
CA GLN A 390 3.73 2.67 -23.97
C GLN A 390 3.00 3.46 -22.91
N VAL A 391 3.74 4.31 -22.20
CA VAL A 391 3.18 5.17 -21.15
C VAL A 391 3.27 6.62 -21.57
N GLN A 392 2.13 7.29 -21.56
CA GLN A 392 2.01 8.71 -21.86
C GLN A 392 1.53 9.47 -20.63
N ILE A 393 2.18 10.58 -20.32
CA ILE A 393 1.75 11.51 -19.28
C ILE A 393 1.29 12.79 -19.95
N THR A 394 0.05 13.20 -19.66
CA THR A 394 -0.47 14.51 -20.03
C THR A 394 -0.67 15.35 -18.77
N THR A 395 0.10 16.44 -18.66
CA THR A 395 0.03 17.41 -17.56
C THR A 395 -0.84 18.60 -18.00
N ILE A 396 -1.90 18.87 -17.24
CA ILE A 396 -2.88 19.95 -17.50
C ILE A 396 -2.83 20.94 -16.33
N PRO A 397 -2.64 22.25 -16.58
CA PRO A 397 -2.66 23.25 -15.51
C PRO A 397 -4.05 23.35 -14.88
N LEU A 398 -4.10 23.52 -13.57
CA LEU A 398 -5.36 23.73 -12.83
C LEU A 398 -5.93 25.12 -13.11
N ILE A 399 -5.07 26.14 -13.12
CA ILE A 399 -5.49 27.54 -13.25
C ILE A 399 -4.95 28.11 -14.56
N GLY A 400 -5.86 28.68 -15.35
CA GLY A 400 -5.54 29.38 -16.60
C GLY A 400 -5.54 28.48 -17.85
N GLU A 401 -5.45 29.14 -19.00
CA GLU A 401 -5.41 28.51 -20.33
C GLU A 401 -3.94 28.31 -20.75
N GLY A 402 -3.24 27.42 -20.04
CA GLY A 402 -1.85 27.10 -20.33
C GLY A 402 -1.70 25.93 -21.30
N PRO A 403 -0.56 25.81 -22.02
CA PRO A 403 -0.28 24.63 -22.82
C PRO A 403 -0.24 23.38 -21.92
N CYS A 404 -0.81 22.27 -22.39
CA CYS A 404 -0.57 20.99 -21.73
C CYS A 404 0.82 20.47 -22.09
N TRP A 405 1.47 19.79 -21.16
CA TRP A 405 2.70 19.08 -21.45
C TRP A 405 2.42 17.60 -21.61
N ARG A 406 2.60 17.09 -22.83
CA ARG A 406 2.43 15.68 -23.17
C ARG A 406 3.78 15.05 -23.48
N ARG A 407 4.07 13.93 -22.83
CA ARG A 407 5.33 13.20 -22.98
C ARG A 407 5.10 11.71 -22.95
N ASN A 408 5.83 10.99 -23.81
CA ASN A 408 6.01 9.55 -23.65
C ASN A 408 7.18 9.34 -22.70
N VAL A 409 7.02 8.42 -21.76
CA VAL A 409 8.01 8.12 -20.73
C VAL A 409 8.45 6.67 -20.85
N ASP A 410 9.75 6.44 -20.66
CA ASP A 410 10.35 5.12 -20.71
C ASP A 410 10.22 4.43 -19.34
N ILE A 411 8.98 4.13 -18.97
CA ILE A 411 8.60 3.39 -17.78
C ILE A 411 7.57 2.33 -18.16
N ALA A 412 7.48 1.26 -17.37
CA ALA A 412 6.43 0.26 -17.50
C ALA A 412 5.41 0.40 -16.37
N LEU A 413 4.13 0.30 -16.72
CA LEU A 413 3.04 0.12 -15.75
C LEU A 413 2.59 -1.34 -15.79
N PRO A 414 2.18 -1.94 -14.66
CA PRO A 414 1.47 -3.20 -14.72
C PRO A 414 0.15 -3.00 -15.49
N PRO A 415 -0.33 -3.98 -16.28
CA PRO A 415 -1.63 -3.87 -16.93
C PRO A 415 -2.74 -3.59 -15.93
N TYR A 416 -3.71 -2.77 -16.32
CA TYR A 416 -4.88 -2.46 -15.52
C TYR A 416 -5.69 -3.73 -15.25
N ARG A 417 -5.97 -4.00 -13.97
CA ARG A 417 -6.81 -5.11 -13.52
C ARG A 417 -7.82 -4.69 -12.45
N GLY A 418 -8.01 -3.38 -12.23
CA GLY A 418 -8.96 -2.83 -11.25
C GLY A 418 -8.44 -2.69 -9.81
N ASN A 419 -7.38 -3.40 -9.44
CA ASN A 419 -6.79 -3.44 -8.09
C ASN A 419 -6.23 -2.10 -7.56
N CYS A 420 -5.92 -1.14 -8.44
CA CYS A 420 -5.26 0.12 -8.07
C CYS A 420 -6.13 1.38 -8.22
N SER A 421 -7.37 1.31 -8.73
CA SER A 421 -8.31 2.45 -8.81
C SER A 421 -7.73 3.81 -9.29
N LEU A 422 -6.91 3.77 -10.35
CA LEU A 422 -6.12 4.90 -10.87
C LEU A 422 -5.00 5.42 -9.94
N GLN A 423 -4.38 4.51 -9.20
CA GLN A 423 -3.19 4.75 -8.38
C GLN A 423 -2.03 3.83 -8.81
N THR A 424 -2.02 3.41 -10.07
CA THR A 424 -0.97 2.52 -10.56
C THR A 424 0.37 3.26 -10.52
N SER A 425 1.32 2.67 -9.80
CA SER A 425 2.71 3.12 -9.78
C SER A 425 3.52 2.43 -10.88
N PRO A 426 4.59 3.08 -11.39
CA PRO A 426 5.56 2.44 -12.27
C PRO A 426 6.20 1.22 -11.61
N ILE A 427 6.47 0.21 -12.44
CA ILE A 427 7.25 -0.96 -12.05
C ILE A 427 8.70 -0.51 -11.89
N THR A 428 9.28 -0.81 -10.74
CA THR A 428 10.68 -0.51 -10.44
C THR A 428 11.63 -1.49 -11.13
N SER A 429 11.13 -2.70 -11.45
CA SER A 429 11.92 -3.86 -11.88
C SER A 429 13.00 -4.26 -10.86
N ALA A 430 12.95 -3.67 -9.66
CA ALA A 430 13.90 -3.94 -8.61
C ALA A 430 13.56 -5.24 -7.89
N VAL A 431 12.28 -5.63 -7.84
CA VAL A 431 11.79 -6.76 -7.03
C VAL A 431 11.74 -8.08 -7.79
N CYS A 432 11.32 -8.06 -9.04
CA CYS A 432 11.00 -9.26 -9.80
C CYS A 432 11.42 -9.07 -11.26
N ASP A 433 11.96 -10.13 -11.87
CA ASP A 433 12.44 -10.10 -13.26
C ASP A 433 11.36 -10.57 -14.25
N GLU A 434 10.14 -10.79 -13.74
CA GLU A 434 8.97 -11.12 -14.55
C GLU A 434 8.59 -9.93 -15.45
N PRO A 435 8.08 -10.20 -16.66
CA PRO A 435 7.75 -9.15 -17.60
C PRO A 435 6.59 -8.30 -17.09
N TRP A 436 6.58 -7.03 -17.48
CA TRP A 436 5.59 -6.03 -17.03
C TRP A 436 4.14 -6.49 -17.18
N TYR A 437 3.81 -7.23 -18.25
CA TYR A 437 2.45 -7.70 -18.52
C TYR A 437 1.96 -8.78 -17.54
N ALA A 438 2.87 -9.48 -16.86
CA ALA A 438 2.53 -10.48 -15.84
C ALA A 438 2.40 -9.88 -14.43
N ILE A 439 2.96 -8.68 -14.20
CA ILE A 439 2.93 -8.02 -12.90
C ILE A 439 1.50 -7.53 -12.60
N VAL A 440 1.00 -7.88 -11.42
CA VAL A 440 -0.30 -7.46 -10.89
C VAL A 440 -0.14 -6.21 -10.02
N SER A 441 0.81 -6.24 -9.08
CA SER A 441 1.13 -5.11 -8.21
C SER A 441 2.52 -5.26 -7.60
N GLU A 442 3.23 -4.15 -7.40
CA GLU A 442 4.55 -4.11 -6.77
C GLU A 442 4.55 -3.09 -5.62
N THR A 443 5.24 -3.41 -4.53
CA THR A 443 5.58 -2.46 -3.47
C THR A 443 7.06 -2.61 -3.13
N TYR A 444 7.77 -1.50 -3.06
CA TYR A 444 9.22 -1.47 -2.86
C TYR A 444 9.58 -0.38 -1.86
N ASP A 445 10.27 -0.75 -0.78
CA ASP A 445 10.87 0.18 0.16
C ASP A 445 12.27 0.54 -0.35
N GLU A 446 12.40 1.73 -0.94
CA GLU A 446 13.66 2.22 -1.51
C GLU A 446 14.79 2.30 -0.48
N LEU A 447 14.47 2.61 0.77
CA LEU A 447 15.48 2.82 1.81
C LEU A 447 16.05 1.49 2.31
N SER A 448 15.23 0.44 2.39
CA SER A 448 15.69 -0.90 2.78
C SER A 448 16.06 -1.79 1.59
N GLN A 449 15.70 -1.37 0.37
CA GLN A 449 15.75 -2.16 -0.86
C GLN A 449 15.06 -3.53 -0.70
N VAL A 450 13.94 -3.54 0.03
CA VAL A 450 13.11 -4.73 0.18
C VAL A 450 11.81 -4.49 -0.58
N GLY A 451 11.38 -5.48 -1.37
CA GLY A 451 10.14 -5.36 -2.11
C GLY A 451 9.39 -6.67 -2.26
N PHE A 452 8.13 -6.50 -2.61
CA PHE A 452 7.12 -7.54 -2.78
C PHE A 452 6.42 -7.31 -4.12
N CYS A 453 6.36 -8.35 -4.95
CA CYS A 453 5.73 -8.27 -6.26
C CYS A 453 4.75 -9.43 -6.44
N LEU A 454 3.48 -9.09 -6.69
CA LEU A 454 2.48 -10.04 -7.15
C LEU A 454 2.53 -10.14 -8.67
N HIS A 455 2.63 -11.35 -9.18
CA HIS A 455 2.66 -11.61 -10.62
C HIS A 455 1.96 -12.92 -10.99
N LEU A 456 1.53 -13.02 -12.25
CA LEU A 456 0.91 -14.22 -12.82
C LEU A 456 1.98 -15.21 -13.29
N SER A 457 1.63 -16.50 -13.33
CA SER A 457 2.50 -17.53 -13.92
C SER A 457 2.52 -17.46 -15.45
N LEU A 458 3.69 -17.20 -16.03
CA LEU A 458 3.87 -17.20 -17.49
C LEU A 458 3.65 -18.57 -18.14
N LEU A 459 3.82 -19.66 -17.39
CA LEU A 459 3.71 -21.02 -17.92
C LEU A 459 2.26 -21.42 -18.21
N THR A 460 1.33 -20.82 -17.48
CA THR A 460 -0.08 -21.23 -17.48
C THR A 460 -1.00 -20.11 -17.92
N TRP A 461 -0.53 -18.86 -17.92
CA TRP A 461 -1.24 -17.72 -18.49
C TRP A 461 -1.36 -17.85 -20.01
N PRO A 462 -2.51 -17.48 -20.61
CA PRO A 462 -3.68 -16.83 -20.01
C PRO A 462 -4.76 -17.79 -19.48
N PHE A 463 -4.49 -19.10 -19.43
CA PHE A 463 -5.50 -20.11 -19.08
C PHE A 463 -5.70 -20.28 -17.57
N ASP A 464 -4.66 -19.99 -16.79
CA ASP A 464 -4.66 -20.04 -15.33
C ASP A 464 -4.12 -18.73 -14.78
N SER A 465 -4.89 -18.10 -13.90
CA SER A 465 -4.55 -16.83 -13.25
C SER A 465 -3.83 -17.01 -11.92
N ASN A 466 -3.12 -18.14 -11.73
CA ASN A 466 -2.37 -18.37 -10.50
C ASN A 466 -1.41 -17.22 -10.21
N ILE A 467 -1.53 -16.66 -9.01
CA ILE A 467 -0.76 -15.52 -8.51
C ILE A 467 0.40 -16.03 -7.67
N PHE A 468 1.57 -15.46 -7.89
CA PHE A 468 2.81 -15.70 -7.17
C PHE A 468 3.24 -14.42 -6.46
N LEU A 469 3.99 -14.57 -5.38
CA LEU A 469 4.58 -13.46 -4.64
C LEU A 469 6.09 -13.63 -4.64
N THR A 470 6.78 -12.72 -5.32
CA THR A 470 8.23 -12.61 -5.23
C THR A 470 8.60 -11.61 -4.14
N ILE A 471 9.48 -12.02 -3.23
CA ILE A 471 10.05 -11.21 -2.16
C ILE A 471 11.54 -11.07 -2.44
N ARG A 472 12.01 -9.82 -2.54
CA ARG A 472 13.42 -9.52 -2.76
C ARG A 472 13.96 -8.65 -1.63
N THR A 473 15.14 -9.01 -1.17
CA THR A 473 15.97 -8.24 -0.22
C THR A 473 17.32 -7.96 -0.90
N PRO A 474 18.19 -7.12 -0.30
CA PRO A 474 19.53 -6.87 -0.84
C PRO A 474 20.37 -8.15 -1.04
N SER A 475 20.08 -9.21 -0.29
CA SER A 475 20.88 -10.44 -0.25
C SER A 475 20.14 -11.71 -0.66
N SER A 476 18.84 -11.64 -0.98
CA SER A 476 18.04 -12.83 -1.29
C SER A 476 16.84 -12.52 -2.20
N SER A 477 16.40 -13.52 -2.96
CA SER A 477 15.16 -13.48 -3.71
C SER A 477 14.44 -14.82 -3.53
N THR A 478 13.14 -14.79 -3.24
CA THR A 478 12.31 -16.00 -3.11
C THR A 478 10.94 -15.77 -3.71
N THR A 479 10.36 -16.80 -4.31
CA THR A 479 9.05 -16.74 -4.96
C THR A 479 8.12 -17.78 -4.37
N LEU A 480 6.98 -17.33 -3.86
CA LEU A 480 5.97 -18.13 -3.20
C LEU A 480 4.82 -18.42 -4.18
N LYS A 481 4.33 -19.67 -4.13
CA LYS A 481 3.16 -20.12 -4.90
C LYS A 481 1.86 -19.65 -4.25
N GLN A 482 0.78 -19.60 -5.04
CA GLN A 482 -0.56 -19.21 -4.61
C GLN A 482 -1.01 -19.84 -3.29
N ASP A 483 -0.81 -21.14 -3.11
CA ASP A 483 -1.22 -21.87 -1.89
C ASP A 483 -0.59 -21.33 -0.60
N ASN A 484 0.55 -20.64 -0.70
CA ASN A 484 1.24 -20.05 0.45
C ASN A 484 0.84 -18.58 0.68
N ILE A 485 0.14 -17.95 -0.26
CA ILE A 485 -0.11 -16.50 -0.28
C ILE A 485 -1.57 -16.11 -0.54
N PHE A 486 -2.48 -17.08 -0.66
CA PHE A 486 -3.89 -16.83 -0.95
C PHE A 486 -4.55 -15.87 0.05
N GLU A 487 -3.97 -15.73 1.24
CA GLU A 487 -4.40 -14.78 2.27
C GLU A 487 -4.06 -13.31 1.96
N LEU A 488 -3.25 -13.00 0.94
CA LEU A 488 -2.88 -11.62 0.58
C LEU A 488 -3.43 -11.18 -0.79
N THR A 489 -3.83 -12.12 -1.64
CA THR A 489 -4.00 -11.88 -3.08
C THR A 489 -5.44 -11.58 -3.53
N GLY A 490 -6.42 -11.61 -2.62
CA GLY A 490 -7.85 -11.51 -2.94
C GLY A 490 -8.25 -10.23 -3.69
N LYS A 491 -7.54 -9.12 -3.46
CA LYS A 491 -7.75 -7.84 -4.16
C LYS A 491 -6.66 -7.49 -5.16
N GLY A 492 -5.66 -8.36 -5.35
CA GLY A 492 -4.51 -8.07 -6.22
C GLY A 492 -3.72 -6.82 -5.83
N LYS A 493 -3.86 -6.35 -4.58
CA LYS A 493 -3.22 -5.13 -4.07
C LYS A 493 -2.42 -5.47 -2.84
N ILE A 494 -1.15 -5.09 -2.84
CA ILE A 494 -0.27 -5.18 -1.67
C ILE A 494 0.43 -3.84 -1.40
N CYS A 495 0.68 -3.57 -0.13
CA CYS A 495 1.48 -2.43 0.32
C CYS A 495 2.34 -2.86 1.50
N GLY A 496 3.54 -2.29 1.67
CA GLY A 496 4.38 -2.68 2.80
C GLY A 496 5.78 -2.09 2.77
N ASN A 497 6.64 -2.65 3.60
CA ASN A 497 8.07 -2.38 3.69
C ASN A 497 8.80 -3.61 4.26
N GLU A 498 10.08 -3.48 4.63
CA GLU A 498 10.85 -4.60 5.18
C GLU A 498 10.26 -5.25 6.44
N ARG A 499 9.38 -4.57 7.20
CA ARG A 499 8.81 -5.07 8.46
C ARG A 499 7.49 -5.81 8.25
N TYR A 500 6.73 -5.46 7.21
CA TYR A 500 5.42 -6.06 6.97
C TYR A 500 4.96 -5.89 5.53
N VAL A 501 4.07 -6.79 5.10
CA VAL A 501 3.27 -6.63 3.88
C VAL A 501 1.80 -6.80 4.21
N VAL A 502 0.98 -5.95 3.62
CA VAL A 502 -0.47 -5.86 3.83
C VAL A 502 -1.18 -6.20 2.53
N GLY A 503 -2.23 -7.02 2.62
CA GLY A 503 -3.12 -7.38 1.53
C GLY A 503 -4.52 -7.68 2.06
N GLU A 504 -5.40 -8.18 1.20
CA GLU A 504 -6.75 -8.59 1.58
C GLU A 504 -7.07 -9.95 0.97
N ASN A 505 -7.67 -10.84 1.76
CA ASN A 505 -8.03 -12.18 1.30
C ASN A 505 -9.47 -12.24 0.76
N GLY A 506 -9.85 -13.42 0.25
CA GLY A 506 -11.20 -13.67 -0.26
C GLY A 506 -12.31 -13.65 0.80
N ASN A 507 -11.97 -13.69 2.09
CA ASN A 507 -12.91 -13.68 3.23
C ASN A 507 -13.14 -12.27 3.78
N ARG A 508 -12.73 -11.22 3.06
CA ARG A 508 -12.83 -9.82 3.49
C ARG A 508 -12.08 -9.57 4.79
N GLU A 509 -10.90 -10.15 4.93
CA GLU A 509 -9.99 -9.84 6.03
C GLU A 509 -8.81 -9.05 5.46
N LEU A 510 -8.49 -7.94 6.13
CA LEU A 510 -7.21 -7.27 5.93
C LEU A 510 -6.13 -8.11 6.61
N VAL A 511 -5.18 -8.60 5.82
CA VAL A 511 -4.13 -9.52 6.27
C VAL A 511 -2.79 -8.81 6.29
N ILE A 512 -2.08 -8.93 7.41
CA ILE A 512 -0.78 -8.31 7.63
C ILE A 512 0.21 -9.43 7.97
N TYR A 513 1.12 -9.69 7.04
CA TYR A 513 2.27 -10.54 7.27
C TYR A 513 3.35 -9.71 7.94
N ARG A 514 3.73 -10.10 9.16
CA ARG A 514 4.74 -9.43 9.98
C ARG A 514 6.06 -10.17 9.87
N PHE A 515 7.14 -9.44 9.60
CA PHE A 515 8.51 -9.94 9.62
C PHE A 515 9.29 -9.37 10.81
N ASP A 516 8.68 -8.47 11.59
CA ASP A 516 9.30 -7.80 12.73
C ASP A 516 8.93 -8.42 14.10
N ARG A 517 7.88 -9.24 14.17
CA ARG A 517 7.39 -9.90 15.39
C ARG A 517 6.42 -11.04 15.13
#